data_AF-A0A8H3XLC2-F1
#
_entry.id   AF-A0A8H3XLC2-F1
#
_cell.length_a   1.000
_cell.length_b   1.000
_cell.length_c   1.000
_cell.angle_alpha   90.00
_cell.angle_beta   90.00
_cell.angle_gamma   90.00
#
_symmetry.space_group_name_H-M   'P 1'
#
loop_
_entity.id
_entity.type
_entity.pdbx_description
1 polymer ?
#
loop_
_entity_poly.entity_id
_entity_poly.type
_entity_poly.pdbx_seq_one_letter_code
_entity_poly.pdbx_strand_id
1 'polypeptide(L)'
;MASIHDDDELLLARIGYKQELKREFSKWSTVSYAISILGILGSVPATFGAPLGAGGPATAVWCWFLGSCMAMCIGSSVAELVSAYPTAGGMYFVTKHVVPEDQVPIFSWVQGWCNLLGQTAGVSSVAYTVSQMLLACASMNSEYSYSPYRSLPLVSRRLQG
;
A
#
# COMPACT_ATOMS: atom_id res chain seq x y z
N MET A 1 -19.97 8.02 31.19
CA MET A 1 -19.41 7.00 30.28
C MET A 1 -19.34 7.68 28.92
N ALA A 2 -18.27 8.43 28.65
CA ALA A 2 -18.09 9.12 27.38
C ALA A 2 -17.95 8.04 26.30
N SER A 3 -18.92 7.99 25.38
CA SER A 3 -18.82 7.15 24.20
C SER A 3 -17.76 7.79 23.32
N ILE A 4 -16.89 6.98 22.69
CA ILE A 4 -15.82 7.44 21.77
C ILE A 4 -16.33 8.47 20.72
N HIS A 5 -17.63 8.51 20.42
CA HIS A 5 -18.26 9.53 19.56
C HIS A 5 -18.24 10.95 20.16
N ASP A 6 -18.50 11.09 21.46
CA ASP A 6 -18.52 12.41 22.11
C ASP A 6 -17.12 13.04 22.13
N ASP A 7 -16.07 12.24 22.34
CA ASP A 7 -14.68 12.73 22.43
C ASP A 7 -14.14 13.19 21.06
N ASP A 8 -14.42 12.45 19.99
CA ASP A 8 -14.09 12.83 18.60
C ASP A 8 -14.83 14.12 18.20
N GLU A 9 -16.14 14.24 18.52
CA GLU A 9 -16.95 15.41 18.23
C GLU A 9 -16.46 16.66 18.99
N LEU A 10 -16.05 16.49 20.25
CA LEU A 10 -15.45 17.56 21.06
C LEU A 10 -14.08 18.01 20.48
N LEU A 11 -13.28 17.08 19.96
CA LEU A 11 -12.02 17.39 19.27
C LEU A 11 -12.27 18.14 17.96
N LEU A 12 -13.24 17.70 17.15
CA LEU A 12 -13.65 18.35 15.91
C LEU A 12 -14.21 19.77 16.15
N ALA A 13 -15.00 19.95 17.20
CA ALA A 13 -15.53 21.25 17.60
C ALA A 13 -14.42 22.22 18.04
N ARG A 14 -13.37 21.73 18.72
CA ARG A 14 -12.20 22.54 19.12
C ARG A 14 -11.37 23.03 17.93
N ILE A 15 -11.32 22.28 16.85
CA ILE A 15 -10.64 22.67 15.60
C ILE A 15 -11.56 23.42 14.61
N GLY A 16 -12.78 23.76 15.03
CA GLY A 16 -13.75 24.52 14.22
C GLY A 16 -14.32 23.75 13.04
N TYR A 17 -14.19 22.41 13.01
CA TYR A 17 -14.69 21.57 11.92
C TYR A 17 -16.09 21.06 12.24
N LYS A 18 -17.08 21.50 11.48
CA LYS A 18 -18.45 20.99 11.57
C LYS A 18 -18.56 19.71 10.73
N GLN A 19 -18.79 18.58 11.37
CA GLN A 19 -18.92 17.30 10.69
C GLN A 19 -20.22 17.25 9.86
N GLU A 20 -20.13 17.45 8.53
CA GLU A 20 -21.30 17.47 7.64
C GLU A 20 -21.69 16.06 7.12
N LEU A 21 -20.80 15.08 7.24
CA LEU A 21 -21.01 13.71 6.79
C LEU A 21 -21.42 12.80 7.96
N LYS A 22 -22.53 12.04 7.78
CA LYS A 22 -22.93 10.96 8.69
C LYS A 22 -21.88 9.84 8.68
N ARG A 23 -21.46 9.43 9.88
CA ARG A 23 -20.41 8.41 10.08
C ARG A 23 -21.04 7.01 10.07
N GLU A 24 -21.11 6.40 8.90
CA GLU A 24 -21.71 5.06 8.70
C GLU A 24 -20.71 3.91 8.95
N PHE A 25 -19.40 4.20 9.02
CA PHE A 25 -18.37 3.17 9.20
C PHE A 25 -18.19 2.79 10.67
N SER A 26 -18.60 1.57 11.01
CA SER A 26 -18.29 0.92 12.29
C SER A 26 -16.82 0.48 12.34
N LYS A 27 -16.25 0.34 13.56
CA LYS A 27 -14.85 -0.10 13.79
C LYS A 27 -14.51 -1.39 13.03
N TRP A 28 -15.44 -2.35 13.01
CA TRP A 28 -15.28 -3.61 12.29
C TRP A 28 -15.32 -3.45 10.77
N SER A 29 -16.09 -2.49 10.26
CA SER A 29 -16.15 -2.17 8.83
C SER A 29 -14.84 -1.57 8.36
N THR A 30 -14.25 -0.65 9.15
CA THR A 30 -12.94 -0.05 8.84
C THR A 30 -11.81 -1.08 8.82
N VAL A 31 -11.81 -2.05 9.75
CA VAL A 31 -10.82 -3.13 9.78
C VAL A 31 -10.96 -4.04 8.55
N SER A 32 -12.19 -4.42 8.19
CA SER A 32 -12.46 -5.23 6.99
C SER A 32 -12.00 -4.51 5.71
N TYR A 33 -12.28 -3.21 5.62
CA TYR A 33 -11.83 -2.37 4.51
C TYR A 33 -10.30 -2.31 4.40
N ALA A 34 -9.60 -2.16 5.52
CA ALA A 34 -8.14 -2.16 5.54
C ALA A 34 -7.53 -3.50 5.09
N ILE A 35 -8.10 -4.63 5.53
CA ILE A 35 -7.66 -5.98 5.11
C ILE A 35 -7.87 -6.16 3.59
N SER A 36 -9.00 -5.67 3.07
CA SER A 36 -9.32 -5.74 1.64
C SER A 36 -8.32 -4.98 0.77
N ILE A 37 -7.97 -3.74 1.15
CA ILE A 37 -7.00 -2.93 0.39
C ILE A 37 -5.60 -3.54 0.39
N LEU A 38 -5.15 -4.05 1.54
CA LEU A 38 -3.80 -4.62 1.65
C LEU A 38 -3.64 -5.94 0.88
N GLY A 39 -4.74 -6.63 0.58
CA GLY A 39 -4.73 -7.79 -0.31
C GLY A 39 -3.69 -8.85 0.06
N ILE A 40 -3.48 -9.07 1.36
CA ILE A 40 -2.33 -9.79 1.95
C ILE A 40 -2.17 -11.19 1.33
N LEU A 41 -3.28 -11.86 1.02
CA LEU A 41 -3.28 -13.22 0.48
C LEU A 41 -2.65 -13.32 -0.91
N GLY A 42 -2.77 -12.29 -1.76
CA GLY A 42 -2.23 -12.29 -3.12
C GLY A 42 -0.88 -11.58 -3.24
N SER A 43 -0.67 -10.51 -2.48
CA SER A 43 0.52 -9.67 -2.58
C SER A 43 1.76 -10.32 -1.95
N VAL A 44 1.58 -11.08 -0.86
CA VAL A 44 2.67 -11.71 -0.13
C VAL A 44 3.36 -12.81 -0.95
N PRO A 45 2.66 -13.80 -1.53
CA PRO A 45 3.28 -14.82 -2.38
C PRO A 45 3.98 -14.23 -3.61
N ALA A 46 3.40 -13.19 -4.21
CA ALA A 46 3.96 -12.54 -5.39
C ALA A 46 5.30 -11.85 -5.13
N THR A 47 5.53 -11.37 -3.91
CA THR A 47 6.72 -10.60 -3.53
C THR A 47 7.88 -11.49 -3.09
N PHE A 48 7.63 -12.74 -2.68
CA PHE A 48 8.66 -13.65 -2.20
C PHE A 48 9.70 -14.06 -3.25
N GLY A 49 9.41 -13.91 -4.54
CA GLY A 49 10.35 -14.29 -5.61
C GLY A 49 11.68 -13.54 -5.58
N ALA A 50 11.64 -12.22 -5.32
CA ALA A 50 12.83 -11.38 -5.29
C ALA A 50 13.82 -11.74 -4.14
N PRO A 51 13.39 -11.83 -2.86
CA PRO A 51 14.30 -12.17 -1.77
C PRO A 51 14.78 -13.62 -1.82
N LEU A 52 13.97 -14.56 -2.35
CA LEU A 52 14.38 -15.95 -2.57
C LEU A 52 15.52 -16.04 -3.58
N GLY A 53 15.46 -15.28 -4.68
CA GLY A 53 16.51 -15.27 -5.70
C GLY A 53 17.82 -14.61 -5.26
N ALA A 54 17.77 -13.65 -4.33
CA ALA A 54 18.94 -12.90 -3.90
C ALA A 54 19.78 -13.59 -2.81
N GLY A 55 19.17 -14.40 -1.93
CA GLY A 55 19.88 -15.00 -0.80
C GLY A 55 19.22 -16.24 -0.19
N GLY A 56 18.26 -16.86 -0.90
CA GLY A 56 17.60 -18.08 -0.48
C GLY A 56 16.44 -17.88 0.52
N PRO A 57 15.99 -18.96 1.17
CA PRO A 57 14.81 -18.92 2.05
C PRO A 57 15.01 -18.07 3.32
N ALA A 58 16.24 -17.99 3.83
CA ALA A 58 16.53 -17.24 5.05
C ALA A 58 16.35 -15.72 4.86
N THR A 59 16.77 -15.18 3.71
CA THR A 59 16.61 -13.75 3.41
C THR A 59 15.15 -13.38 3.26
N ALA A 60 14.32 -14.24 2.66
CA ALA A 60 12.87 -14.03 2.58
C ALA A 60 12.20 -13.83 3.95
N VAL A 61 12.55 -14.66 4.94
CA VAL A 61 11.97 -14.57 6.28
C VAL A 61 12.47 -13.32 7.03
N TRP A 62 13.78 -13.06 7.00
CA TRP A 62 14.35 -11.91 7.71
C TRP A 62 13.96 -10.57 7.10
N CYS A 63 13.91 -10.45 5.76
CA CYS A 63 13.43 -9.23 5.10
C CYS A 63 11.96 -8.96 5.43
N TRP A 64 11.13 -10.00 5.47
CA TRP A 64 9.71 -9.86 5.82
C TRP A 64 9.51 -9.46 7.27
N PHE A 65 10.25 -10.07 8.21
CA PHE A 65 10.19 -9.73 9.63
C PHE A 65 10.64 -8.29 9.88
N LEU A 66 11.81 -7.90 9.36
CA LEU A 66 12.34 -6.55 9.54
C LEU A 66 11.42 -5.50 8.89
N GLY A 67 10.92 -5.78 7.68
CA GLY A 67 9.96 -4.93 6.99
C GLY A 67 8.66 -4.74 7.78
N SER A 68 8.15 -5.81 8.41
CA SER A 68 6.95 -5.76 9.27
C SER A 68 7.17 -4.90 10.52
N CYS A 69 8.34 -5.01 11.17
CA CYS A 69 8.68 -4.16 12.31
C CYS A 69 8.72 -2.67 11.93
N MET A 70 9.36 -2.33 10.81
CA MET A 70 9.42 -0.95 10.33
C MET A 70 8.03 -0.42 9.95
N ALA A 71 7.21 -1.23 9.29
CA ALA A 71 5.83 -0.88 8.94
C ALA A 71 4.97 -0.63 10.19
N MET A 72 5.16 -1.40 11.28
CA MET A 72 4.47 -1.16 12.55
C MET A 72 4.87 0.18 13.18
N CYS A 73 6.14 0.57 13.15
CA CYS A 73 6.59 1.88 13.65
C CYS A 73 5.97 3.05 12.86
N ILE A 74 5.87 2.92 11.53
CA ILE A 74 5.21 3.92 10.70
C ILE A 74 3.71 3.95 11.00
N GLY A 75 3.09 2.76 11.12
CA GLY A 75 1.68 2.61 11.45
C GLY A 75 1.31 3.23 12.81
N SER A 76 2.14 3.05 13.83
CA SER A 76 1.92 3.66 15.15
C SER A 76 2.03 5.18 15.09
N SER A 77 3.01 5.71 14.35
CA SER A 77 3.17 7.16 14.17
C SER A 77 1.96 7.79 13.47
N VAL A 78 1.44 7.13 12.43
CA VAL A 78 0.22 7.58 11.73
C VAL A 78 -1.01 7.45 12.64
N ALA A 79 -1.10 6.39 13.45
CA ALA A 79 -2.21 6.21 14.39
C ALA A 79 -2.27 7.33 15.44
N GLU A 80 -1.12 7.79 15.95
CA GLU A 80 -1.07 8.95 16.85
C GLU A 80 -1.58 10.23 16.17
N LEU A 81 -1.17 10.48 14.93
CA LEU A 81 -1.64 11.64 14.15
C LEU A 81 -3.15 11.60 13.89
N VAL A 82 -3.67 10.44 13.51
CA VAL A 82 -5.11 10.24 13.23
C VAL A 82 -5.93 10.36 14.51
N SER A 83 -5.39 9.94 15.66
CA SER A 83 -6.06 10.12 16.96
C SER A 83 -6.11 11.58 17.41
N ALA A 84 -5.10 12.38 17.07
CA ALA A 84 -5.06 13.81 17.40
C ALA A 84 -5.93 14.66 16.45
N TYR A 85 -6.04 14.24 15.18
CA TYR A 85 -6.79 14.95 14.15
C TYR A 85 -7.74 14.01 13.39
N PRO A 86 -8.88 13.62 13.99
CA PRO A 86 -9.84 12.69 13.39
C PRO A 86 -10.69 13.37 12.29
N THR A 87 -10.05 13.91 11.27
CA THR A 87 -10.70 14.64 10.17
C THR A 87 -10.67 13.84 8.87
N ALA A 88 -11.71 14.00 8.06
CA ALA A 88 -11.79 13.39 6.72
C ALA A 88 -10.81 14.00 5.69
N GLY A 89 -10.09 15.07 6.07
CA GLY A 89 -9.20 15.84 5.19
C GLY A 89 -7.82 15.21 4.93
N GLY A 90 -7.54 14.04 5.51
CA GLY A 90 -6.31 13.29 5.28
C GLY A 90 -5.03 14.02 5.72
N MET A 91 -3.88 13.57 5.21
CA MET A 91 -2.57 14.12 5.59
C MET A 91 -2.43 15.62 5.31
N TYR A 92 -3.18 16.17 4.34
CA TYR A 92 -3.15 17.60 4.02
C TYR A 92 -3.72 18.48 5.14
N PHE A 93 -4.78 18.01 5.81
CA PHE A 93 -5.36 18.74 6.95
C PHE A 93 -4.40 18.75 8.14
N VAL A 94 -3.70 17.64 8.36
CA VAL A 94 -2.69 17.52 9.42
C VAL A 94 -1.49 18.43 9.13
N THR A 95 -1.02 18.50 7.89
CA THR A 95 0.08 19.41 7.49
C THR A 95 -0.23 20.87 7.84
N LYS A 96 -1.47 21.32 7.70
CA LYS A 96 -1.88 22.70 8.07
C LYS A 96 -1.73 23.00 9.57
N HIS A 97 -1.87 21.99 10.43
CA HIS A 97 -1.82 22.17 11.89
C HIS A 97 -0.44 21.88 12.49
N VAL A 98 0.40 21.12 11.80
CA VAL A 98 1.73 20.70 12.26
C VAL A 98 2.85 21.61 11.73
N VAL A 99 2.66 22.26 10.59
CA VAL A 99 3.67 23.08 9.92
C VAL A 99 3.39 24.58 10.11
N PRO A 100 4.42 25.43 10.29
CA PRO A 100 4.24 26.90 10.32
C PRO A 100 3.52 27.41 9.08
N GLU A 101 2.59 28.36 9.24
CA GLU A 101 1.69 28.84 8.17
C GLU A 101 2.41 29.24 6.88
N ASP A 102 3.60 29.84 7.00
CA ASP A 102 4.41 30.28 5.86
C ASP A 102 4.96 29.13 5.00
N GLN A 103 5.08 27.92 5.57
CA GLN A 103 5.67 26.76 4.89
C GLN A 103 4.62 25.71 4.48
N VAL A 104 3.38 25.80 4.95
CA VAL A 104 2.27 24.89 4.60
C VAL A 104 2.13 24.68 3.07
N PRO A 105 2.21 25.71 2.21
CA PRO A 105 2.07 25.53 0.76
C PRO A 105 3.16 24.64 0.17
N ILE A 106 4.41 24.78 0.63
CA ILE A 106 5.56 24.02 0.10
C ILE A 106 5.47 22.56 0.57
N PHE A 107 5.24 22.33 1.86
CA PHE A 107 5.14 20.97 2.40
C PHE A 107 3.92 20.21 1.83
N SER A 108 2.78 20.86 1.67
CA SER A 108 1.61 20.26 1.04
C SER A 108 1.83 19.94 -0.44
N TRP A 109 2.57 20.78 -1.17
CA TRP A 109 2.96 20.54 -2.56
C TRP A 109 3.87 19.32 -2.69
N VAL A 110 4.94 19.24 -1.89
CA VAL A 110 5.85 18.09 -1.88
C VAL A 110 5.11 16.82 -1.47
N GLN A 111 4.29 16.88 -0.42
CA GLN A 111 3.49 15.74 0.01
C GLN A 111 2.53 15.27 -1.09
N GLY A 112 1.91 16.20 -1.82
CA GLY A 112 1.05 15.89 -2.96
C GLY A 112 1.79 15.18 -4.09
N TRP A 113 2.97 15.68 -4.48
CA TRP A 113 3.80 15.02 -5.49
C TRP A 113 4.28 13.64 -5.05
N CYS A 114 4.74 13.51 -3.81
CA CYS A 114 5.15 12.21 -3.26
C CYS A 114 3.99 11.21 -3.25
N ASN A 115 2.77 11.65 -2.88
CA ASN A 115 1.59 10.80 -2.91
C ASN A 115 1.20 10.39 -4.34
N LEU A 116 1.21 11.34 -5.29
CA LEU A 116 0.90 11.07 -6.69
C LEU A 116 1.89 10.09 -7.32
N LEU A 117 3.18 10.31 -7.12
CA LEU A 117 4.23 9.42 -7.63
C LEU A 117 4.17 8.05 -6.96
N GLY A 118 3.96 8.01 -5.64
CA GLY A 118 3.82 6.77 -4.88
C GLY A 118 2.64 5.92 -5.37
N GLN A 119 1.47 6.53 -5.55
CA GLN A 119 0.28 5.83 -6.04
C GLN A 119 0.46 5.38 -7.49
N THR A 120 1.04 6.22 -8.35
CA THR A 120 1.29 5.87 -9.76
C THR A 120 2.27 4.70 -9.88
N ALA A 121 3.39 4.77 -9.15
CA ALA A 121 4.37 3.69 -9.07
C ALA A 121 3.75 2.41 -8.50
N GLY A 122 2.94 2.52 -7.45
CA GLY A 122 2.23 1.40 -6.82
C GLY A 122 1.32 0.66 -7.81
N VAL A 123 0.44 1.39 -8.52
CA VAL A 123 -0.46 0.79 -9.52
C VAL A 123 0.33 0.14 -10.66
N SER A 124 1.38 0.80 -11.15
CA SER A 124 2.23 0.25 -12.21
C SER A 124 2.94 -1.05 -11.79
N SER A 125 3.41 -1.12 -10.54
CA SER A 125 4.05 -2.32 -9.99
C SER A 125 3.07 -3.49 -9.89
N VAL A 126 1.82 -3.25 -9.48
CA VAL A 126 0.80 -4.30 -9.41
C VAL A 126 0.45 -4.81 -10.81
N ALA A 127 0.29 -3.91 -11.78
CA ALA A 127 0.04 -4.30 -13.17
C ALA A 127 1.18 -5.15 -13.74
N TYR A 128 2.44 -4.79 -13.44
CA TYR A 128 3.60 -5.59 -13.82
C TYR A 128 3.54 -7.00 -13.18
N THR A 129 3.29 -7.10 -11.88
CA THR A 129 3.20 -8.39 -11.19
C THR A 129 2.11 -9.29 -11.77
N VAL A 130 0.93 -8.74 -12.07
CA VAL A 130 -0.18 -9.50 -12.69
C VAL A 130 0.21 -9.98 -14.09
N SER A 131 0.90 -9.16 -14.87
CA SER A 131 1.38 -9.57 -16.21
C SER A 131 2.37 -10.75 -16.14
N GLN A 132 3.27 -10.75 -15.14
CA GLN A 132 4.22 -11.85 -14.91
C GLN A 132 3.51 -13.14 -14.48
N MET A 133 2.48 -13.04 -13.64
CA MET A 133 1.67 -14.20 -13.25
C MET A 133 0.91 -14.79 -14.44
N LEU A 134 0.31 -13.94 -15.28
CA LEU A 134 -0.41 -14.38 -16.48
C LEU A 134 0.52 -15.08 -17.47
N LEU A 135 1.72 -14.54 -17.66
CA LEU A 135 2.76 -15.15 -18.48
C LEU A 135 3.20 -16.52 -17.94
N ALA A 136 3.44 -16.63 -16.64
CA ALA A 136 3.77 -17.90 -16.00
C ALA A 136 2.66 -18.95 -16.26
N CYS A 137 1.39 -18.57 -16.08
CA CYS A 137 0.25 -19.44 -16.41
C CYS A 137 0.24 -19.89 -17.87
N ALA A 138 0.50 -18.99 -18.82
CA ALA A 138 0.57 -19.34 -20.24
C ALA A 138 1.73 -20.31 -20.57
N SER A 139 2.89 -20.13 -19.92
CA SER A 139 4.05 -21.02 -20.08
C SER A 139 3.85 -22.40 -19.44
N MET A 140 3.00 -22.54 -18.43
CA MET A 140 2.67 -23.84 -17.84
C MET A 140 1.67 -24.64 -18.69
N ASN A 141 0.83 -23.96 -19.48
CA ASN A 141 -0.20 -24.59 -20.33
C ASN A 141 0.27 -24.89 -21.76
N SER A 142 1.44 -24.43 -22.17
CA SER A 142 2.00 -24.66 -23.51
C SER A 142 3.48 -25.03 -23.40
N GLU A 143 4.04 -25.80 -24.35
CA GLU A 143 5.49 -26.14 -24.44
C GLU A 143 6.40 -24.91 -24.70
N TYR A 144 6.15 -23.79 -24.00
CA TYR A 144 6.86 -22.52 -24.17
C TYR A 144 7.99 -22.42 -23.15
N SER A 145 9.22 -22.60 -23.63
CA SER A 145 10.42 -22.28 -22.84
C SER A 145 10.67 -20.77 -22.87
N TYR A 146 10.46 -20.09 -21.75
CA TYR A 146 10.63 -18.64 -21.64
C TYR A 146 12.13 -18.29 -21.51
N SER A 147 12.70 -17.64 -22.53
CA SER A 147 14.08 -17.16 -22.53
C SER A 147 14.11 -15.63 -22.34
N PRO A 148 14.80 -15.07 -21.31
CA PRO A 148 14.71 -13.65 -20.91
C PRO A 148 15.18 -12.63 -21.96
N TYR A 149 15.78 -13.06 -23.07
CA TYR A 149 16.45 -12.20 -24.06
C TYR A 149 15.92 -12.40 -25.49
N ARG A 150 14.76 -13.07 -25.67
CA ARG A 150 14.25 -13.38 -27.01
C ARG A 150 12.73 -13.20 -27.09
N SER A 151 12.29 -12.16 -27.79
CA SER A 151 10.89 -11.72 -27.95
C SER A 151 10.03 -12.58 -28.87
N LEU A 152 10.53 -13.72 -29.38
CA LEU A 152 9.78 -14.58 -30.27
C LEU A 152 9.46 -15.93 -29.64
N PRO A 153 8.20 -16.37 -29.72
CA PRO A 153 7.80 -17.69 -29.28
C PRO A 153 8.40 -18.75 -30.22
N LEU A 154 9.40 -19.49 -29.74
CA LEU A 154 9.92 -20.64 -30.47
C LEU A 154 9.02 -21.85 -30.17
N VAL A 155 8.17 -22.19 -31.13
CA VAL A 155 7.62 -23.55 -31.24
C VAL A 155 8.80 -24.45 -31.58
N SER A 156 9.39 -25.12 -30.58
CA SER A 156 10.40 -26.14 -30.82
C SER A 156 9.75 -27.39 -31.39
N ARG A 157 9.53 -27.44 -32.71
CA ARG A 157 9.31 -28.70 -33.42
C ARG A 157 10.40 -28.95 -34.44
N ARG A 158 10.94 -30.17 -34.35
CA ARG A 158 11.91 -30.86 -35.22
C ARG A 158 13.36 -30.40 -35.07
N LEU A 159 14.17 -31.25 -34.43
CA LEU A 159 15.33 -31.94 -35.03
C LEU A 159 15.85 -33.00 -34.02
N GLN A 160 15.06 -34.04 -33.81
CA GLN A 160 15.58 -35.38 -33.46
C GLN A 160 15.10 -36.29 -34.58
N GLY A 161 15.94 -36.42 -35.60
CA GLY A 161 15.95 -37.55 -36.52
C GLY A 161 16.90 -38.60 -36.00
#